data_AF-A0A819GU45-F1
#
_entry.id   AF-A0A819GU45-F1
#
_cell.length_a   1.000
_cell.length_b   1.000
_cell.length_c   1.000
_cell.angle_alpha   90.00
_cell.angle_beta   90.00
_cell.angle_gamma   90.00
#
_symmetry.space_group_name_H-M   'P 1'
#
loop_
_entity.id
_entity.type
_entity.pdbx_description
1 polymer ?
#
loop_
_entity_poly.entity_id
_entity_poly.type
_entity_poly.pdbx_seq_one_letter_code
_entity_poly.pdbx_strand_id
1 'polypeptide(L)'
;MLNLWYNDDIKKAIDSRRLHSQLLPQDVVVESGFDYDILKRLKDRGHNITCDAFGGSIIQGIEWRDEVNQYWANCDIRKGGAPDGIS
;
A
#
# COMPACT_ATOMS: atom_id res chain seq x y z
N MET A 1 -8.82 0.61 0.24
CA MET A 1 -9.00 0.26 1.67
C MET A 1 -8.44 1.32 2.59
N LEU A 2 -7.13 1.57 2.58
CA LEU A 2 -6.48 2.47 3.56
C LEU A 2 -7.08 3.89 3.56
N ASN A 3 -7.22 4.50 2.38
CA ASN A 3 -7.82 5.83 2.27
C ASN A 3 -9.33 5.83 2.58
N LEU A 4 -10.14 5.08 1.82
CA LEU A 4 -11.60 5.10 1.98
C LEU A 4 -12.13 4.55 3.32
N TRP A 5 -11.53 3.49 3.86
CA TRP A 5 -12.08 2.76 5.01
C TRP A 5 -11.31 2.97 6.31
N TYR A 6 -10.03 3.32 6.24
CA TYR A 6 -9.22 3.65 7.42
C TYR A 6 -8.91 5.14 7.52
N ASN A 7 -9.44 5.95 6.59
CA ASN A 7 -9.30 7.41 6.58
C ASN A 7 -7.84 7.89 6.57
N ASP A 8 -6.92 7.07 6.05
CA ASP A 8 -5.54 7.47 5.84
C ASP A 8 -5.46 8.52 4.72
N ASP A 9 -4.56 9.49 4.85
CA ASP A 9 -4.29 10.41 3.76
C ASP A 9 -3.73 9.67 2.53
N ILE A 10 -3.88 10.26 1.34
CA ILE A 10 -3.49 9.60 0.09
C ILE A 10 -2.02 9.20 0.06
N LYS A 11 -1.14 9.96 0.72
CA LYS A 11 0.28 9.65 0.78
C LYS A 11 0.51 8.41 1.64
N LYS A 12 -0.02 8.38 2.86
CA LYS A 12 0.07 7.22 3.75
C LYS A 12 -0.56 5.98 3.12
N ALA A 13 -1.70 6.12 2.46
CA ALA A 13 -2.39 5.01 1.80
C ALA A 13 -1.58 4.40 0.63
N ILE A 14 -0.89 5.22 -0.16
CA ILE A 14 -0.07 4.73 -1.28
C ILE A 14 1.29 4.19 -0.79
N ASP A 15 1.91 4.84 0.18
CA ASP A 15 3.26 4.50 0.63
C ASP A 15 3.26 3.30 1.60
N SER A 16 2.12 2.99 2.22
CA SER A 16 1.95 1.84 3.11
C SER A 16 2.44 0.53 2.51
N ARG A 17 3.03 -0.32 3.36
CA ARG A 17 3.51 -1.63 2.94
C ARG A 17 2.34 -2.51 2.53
N ARG A 18 2.53 -3.31 1.48
CA ARG A 18 1.48 -4.15 0.89
C ARG A 18 1.79 -5.62 1.02
N LEU A 19 0.73 -6.42 0.99
CA LEU A 19 0.78 -7.87 0.84
C LEU A 19 -0.12 -8.28 -0.32
N HIS A 20 0.17 -9.41 -0.95
CA HIS A 20 -0.69 -10.03 -1.95
C HIS A 20 -0.67 -11.56 -1.84
N SER A 21 -1.78 -12.19 -2.21
CA SER A 21 -1.90 -13.64 -2.42
C SER A 21 -2.90 -13.88 -3.53
N GLN A 22 -2.61 -14.78 -4.47
CA GLN A 22 -3.38 -14.96 -5.70
C GLN A 22 -3.91 -16.40 -5.85
N LEU A 23 -4.18 -17.06 -4.72
CA LEU A 23 -4.59 -18.47 -4.59
C LEU A 23 -3.52 -19.49 -5.00
N LEU A 24 -2.89 -19.33 -6.17
CA LEU A 24 -1.82 -20.18 -6.68
C LEU A 24 -0.63 -19.33 -7.19
N PRO A 25 0.61 -19.60 -6.75
CA PRO A 25 0.98 -20.53 -5.67
C PRO A 25 0.37 -20.12 -4.32
N GLN A 26 0.31 -21.06 -3.37
CA GLN A 26 -0.29 -20.85 -2.04
C GLN A 26 0.64 -20.04 -1.11
N ASP A 27 1.09 -18.89 -1.60
CA ASP A 27 2.00 -18.00 -0.90
C ASP A 27 1.33 -16.65 -0.65
N VAL A 28 1.73 -16.02 0.44
CA VAL A 28 1.47 -14.61 0.72
C VAL A 28 2.78 -13.87 0.56
N VAL A 29 2.85 -13.01 -0.43
CA VAL A 29 4.03 -12.19 -0.69
C VAL A 29 3.85 -10.84 -0.01
N VAL A 30 4.85 -10.42 0.76
CA VAL A 30 4.80 -9.21 1.58
C VAL A 30 5.99 -8.31 1.28
N GLU A 31 5.78 -7.00 1.30
CA GLU A 31 6.89 -6.05 1.15
C GLU A 31 7.81 -6.05 2.38
N SER A 32 9.09 -5.76 2.17
CA SER A 32 10.04 -5.58 3.27
C SER A 32 9.57 -4.49 4.26
N GLY A 33 9.64 -4.80 5.55
CA GLY A 33 9.18 -3.92 6.64
C GLY A 33 7.67 -3.94 6.88
N PHE A 34 6.94 -4.94 6.37
CA PHE A 34 5.54 -5.17 6.74
C PHE A 34 5.38 -5.44 8.25
N ASP A 35 4.22 -5.10 8.81
CA ASP A 35 3.90 -5.24 10.24
C ASP A 35 4.14 -6.67 10.76
N TYR A 36 5.04 -6.79 11.74
CA TYR A 36 5.46 -8.09 12.28
C TYR A 36 4.33 -8.86 12.98
N ASP A 37 3.44 -8.17 13.70
CA ASP A 37 2.36 -8.81 14.44
C ASP A 37 1.32 -9.39 13.48
N ILE A 38 1.06 -8.72 12.36
CA ILE A 38 0.24 -9.26 11.28
C ILE A 38 0.91 -10.50 10.65
N LEU A 39 2.21 -10.40 10.32
CA LEU A 39 2.95 -11.53 9.73
C LEU A 39 2.95 -12.76 10.64
N LYS A 40 3.16 -12.55 11.95
CA LYS A 40 3.11 -13.62 12.95
C LYS A 40 1.74 -14.30 12.97
N ARG A 41 0.65 -13.52 13.03
CA ARG A 41 -0.73 -14.04 13.03
C ARG A 41 -1.12 -14.75 11.73
N LEU A 42 -0.50 -14.40 10.59
CA LEU A 42 -0.69 -15.14 9.34
C LEU A 42 0.06 -16.48 9.38
N LYS A 43 1.30 -16.50 9.86
CA LYS A 43 2.07 -17.75 10.04
C LYS A 43 1.38 -18.71 11.02
N ASP A 44 0.86 -18.19 12.14
CA ASP A 44 0.12 -18.98 13.13
C ASP A 44 -1.14 -19.65 12.54
N ARG A 45 -1.70 -19.08 11.45
CA ARG A 45 -2.83 -19.64 10.70
C ARG A 45 -2.41 -20.55 9.53
N GLY A 46 -1.11 -20.81 9.37
CA GLY A 46 -0.57 -21.70 8.35
C GLY A 46 -0.26 -21.06 6.99
N HIS A 47 -0.26 -19.72 6.88
CA HIS A 47 0.13 -19.06 5.64
C HIS A 47 1.64 -19.15 5.39
N ASN A 48 2.03 -19.53 4.18
CA ASN A 48 3.42 -19.44 3.74
C ASN A 48 3.74 -17.98 3.35
N ILE A 49 4.71 -17.37 4.02
CA ILE A 49 5.05 -15.95 3.84
C ILE A 49 6.37 -15.82 3.10
N THR A 50 6.36 -15.10 1.97
CA THR A 50 7.56 -14.76 1.20
C THR A 50 7.78 -13.25 1.24
N CYS A 51 8.96 -12.80 1.63
CA CYS A 51 9.29 -11.37 1.58
C CYS A 51 9.85 -11.00 0.21
N ASP A 52 9.29 -9.95 -0.40
CA ASP A 52 9.79 -9.32 -1.61
C ASP A 52 10.31 -7.91 -1.27
N ALA A 53 11.53 -7.62 -1.69
CA ALA A 53 12.18 -6.34 -1.45
C ALA A 53 11.64 -5.23 -2.38
N PHE A 54 11.10 -5.57 -3.55
CA PHE A 54 10.77 -4.58 -4.57
C PHE A 54 9.28 -4.24 -4.68
N GLY A 55 8.38 -5.09 -4.16
CA GLY A 55 6.95 -4.80 -4.13
C GLY A 55 6.36 -4.71 -5.54
N GLY A 56 5.68 -5.77 -6.00
CA GLY A 56 5.25 -5.90 -7.40
C GLY A 56 4.21 -4.90 -7.94
N SER A 57 3.82 -3.86 -7.19
CA SER A 57 2.82 -2.88 -7.65
C SER A 57 3.31 -1.44 -7.49
N ILE A 58 2.91 -0.57 -8.43
CA ILE A 58 3.15 0.86 -8.39
C ILE A 58 1.79 1.55 -8.44
N ILE A 59 1.48 2.36 -7.43
CA ILE A 59 0.19 3.05 -7.33
C ILE A 59 0.36 4.55 -7.60
N GLN A 60 -0.59 5.13 -8.32
CA GLN A 60 -0.69 6.57 -8.56
C GLN A 60 -2.11 6.96 -8.22
N GLY A 61 -2.31 8.00 -7.43
CA GLY A 61 -3.64 8.37 -6.96
C GLY A 61 -3.84 9.86 -6.85
N ILE A 62 -5.10 10.26 -7.01
CA ILE A 62 -5.61 11.60 -6.75
C ILE A 62 -6.85 11.45 -5.86
N GLU A 63 -6.97 12.32 -4.89
CA GLU A 63 -8.07 12.37 -3.93
C GLU A 63 -8.64 13.78 -3.87
N TRP A 64 -9.95 13.87 -3.80
CA TRP A 64 -10.66 15.11 -3.54
C TRP A 64 -10.85 15.31 -2.03
N ARG A 65 -10.53 16.50 -1.52
CA ARG A 65 -10.69 16.88 -0.11
C ARG A 65 -11.72 17.99 0.01
N ASP A 66 -12.94 17.61 0.38
CA ASP A 66 -14.06 18.55 0.59
C ASP A 66 -13.74 19.63 1.62
N GLU A 67 -13.08 19.27 2.72
CA GLU A 67 -12.76 20.17 3.85
C GLU A 67 -11.91 21.39 3.45
N VAL A 68 -11.04 21.21 2.45
CA VAL A 68 -10.13 22.26 1.95
C VAL A 68 -10.39 22.62 0.49
N ASN A 69 -11.42 22.02 -0.13
CA ASN A 69 -11.83 22.21 -1.52
C ASN A 69 -10.66 22.05 -2.52
N GLN A 70 -9.84 21.00 -2.35
CA GLN A 70 -8.61 20.78 -3.13
C GLN A 70 -8.41 19.33 -3.55
N TYR A 71 -7.65 19.14 -4.62
CA TYR A 71 -7.12 17.84 -5.03
C TYR A 71 -5.76 17.58 -4.39
N TRP A 72 -5.60 16.40 -3.80
CA TRP A 72 -4.32 15.89 -3.30
C TRP A 72 -3.89 14.70 -4.15
N ALA A 73 -2.62 14.67 -4.53
CA ALA A 73 -2.07 13.60 -5.37
C ALA A 73 -0.80 13.04 -4.75
N ASN A 74 -0.58 11.73 -4.89
CA ASN A 74 0.68 11.11 -4.50
C ASN A 74 1.11 10.05 -5.51
N CYS A 75 2.42 10.01 -5.74
CA CYS A 75 3.08 9.04 -6.58
C CYS A 75 3.83 8.03 -5.72
N ASP A 76 3.64 6.74 -6.01
CA ASP A 76 4.33 5.69 -5.26
C ASP A 76 5.84 5.81 -5.39
N ILE A 77 6.49 6.03 -4.24
CA ILE A 77 7.94 6.22 -4.10
C ILE A 77 8.74 5.05 -4.67
N ARG A 78 8.16 3.85 -4.76
CA ARG A 78 8.83 2.63 -5.27
C ARG A 78 9.22 2.75 -6.75
N LYS A 79 8.56 3.64 -7.51
CA LYS A 79 8.95 4.00 -8.89
C LYS A 79 9.73 5.31 -8.97
N GLY A 80 9.72 6.13 -7.90
CA GLY A 80 10.36 7.45 -7.88
C GLY A 80 9.63 8.53 -8.69
N GLY A 81 8.31 8.43 -8.87
CA GLY A 81 7.50 9.46 -9.53
C GLY A 81 7.23 10.66 -8.61
N ALA A 82 6.79 11.78 -9.20
CA ALA A 82 6.37 12.97 -8.46
C ALA A 82 5.02 13.50 -8.99
N PRO A 83 4.08 13.90 -8.11
CA PRO A 83 2.84 14.52 -8.53
C PRO A 83 3.09 15.99 -8.93
N ASP A 84 2.24 16.52 -9.81
CA ASP A 84 2.22 17.94 -10.20
C ASP A 84 0.76 18.45 -10.22
N GLY A 85 0.56 19.75 -10.04
CA GLY A 85 -0.77 20.35 -9.92
C GLY A 85 -0.80 21.84 -10.21
N ILE A 86 -1.99 22.33 -10.58
CA ILE A 86 -2.28 23.74 -10.80
C ILE A 86 -3.32 24.22 -9.78
N SER A 87 -3.17 25.46 -9.30
CA SER A 87 -4.06 26.12 -8.35
C SER A 87 -5.17 26.90 -9.03
#